data_AF-A0A4Y2A702-F1
#
_entry.id   AF-A0A4Y2A702-F1
#
_cell.length_a   1.000
_cell.length_b   1.000
_cell.length_c   1.000
_cell.angle_alpha   90.00
_cell.angle_beta   90.00
_cell.angle_gamma   90.00
#
_symmetry.space_group_name_H-M   'P 1'
#
loop_
_entity.id
_entity.type
_entity.pdbx_description
1 polymer ?
#
loop_
_entity_poly.entity_id
_entity_poly.type
_entity_poly.pdbx_seq_one_letter_code
_entity_poly.pdbx_strand_id
1 'polypeptide(L)'
;MRFRQERLEQEMRSGQERMEQVQKEMNLILAGKEEIRAHVESQVKDHVNRCVEKMEDDVQGSAAEVPQGIPADKLTNLTTIEKALESRFGDSHFTQFYRTELKTRRQKQGESLQALAADVERLMNLVYAECPLDVWESLAAQYFVDAIRDEDT
;
A
#
# COMPACT_ATOMS: atom_id res chain seq x y z
N MET A 1 15.95 -44.80 48.41
CA MET A 1 15.15 -43.56 48.39
C MET A 1 15.92 -42.39 47.76
N ARG A 2 17.16 -42.08 48.18
CA ARG A 2 17.96 -40.97 47.61
C ARG A 2 18.10 -40.95 46.08
N PHE A 3 18.38 -42.10 45.45
CA PHE A 3 18.47 -42.20 43.98
C PHE A 3 17.20 -41.74 43.23
N ARG A 4 16.00 -41.91 43.81
CA ARG A 4 14.77 -41.42 43.17
C ARG A 4 14.60 -39.91 43.33
N GLN A 5 15.02 -39.36 44.47
CA GLN A 5 15.01 -37.93 44.75
C GLN A 5 15.97 -37.17 43.82
N GLU A 6 17.21 -37.66 43.69
CA GLU A 6 18.22 -37.08 42.80
C GLU A 6 17.78 -37.07 41.34
N ARG A 7 17.12 -38.15 40.89
CA ARG A 7 16.56 -38.23 39.54
C ARG A 7 15.45 -37.20 39.29
N LEU A 8 14.54 -37.01 40.25
CA LEU A 8 13.48 -36.01 40.14
C LEU A 8 14.05 -34.59 40.12
N GLU A 9 15.07 -34.30 40.93
CA GLU A 9 15.76 -33.00 40.94
C GLU A 9 16.51 -32.72 39.63
N GLN A 10 17.08 -33.76 39.01
CA GLN A 10 17.72 -33.65 37.70
C GLN A 10 16.69 -33.43 36.58
N GLU A 11 15.55 -34.13 36.62
CA GLU A 11 14.45 -33.95 35.67
C GLU A 11 13.87 -32.52 35.76
N MET A 12 13.70 -31.97 36.97
CA MET A 12 13.26 -30.58 37.17
C MET A 12 14.28 -29.57 36.66
N ARG A 13 15.57 -29.73 36.99
CA ARG A 13 16.63 -28.85 36.48
C ARG A 13 16.70 -28.85 34.96
N SER A 14 16.68 -30.04 34.35
CA SER A 14 16.65 -30.17 32.90
C SER A 14 15.37 -29.57 32.29
N GLY A 15 14.22 -29.71 32.97
CA GLY A 15 12.97 -29.08 32.54
C GLY A 15 13.03 -27.55 32.53
N GLN A 16 13.64 -26.97 33.57
CA GLN A 16 13.81 -25.53 33.70
C GLN A 16 14.80 -24.97 32.66
N GLU A 17 15.92 -25.64 32.45
CA GLU A 17 16.89 -25.27 31.39
C GLU A 17 16.25 -25.31 30.00
N ARG A 18 15.42 -26.32 29.70
CA ARG A 18 14.67 -26.37 28.43
C ARG A 18 13.68 -25.21 28.30
N MET A 19 13.01 -24.82 29.38
CA MET A 19 12.06 -23.71 29.36
C MET A 19 12.77 -22.37 29.13
N GLU A 20 13.91 -22.15 29.78
CA GLU A 20 14.75 -20.96 29.57
C GLU A 20 15.29 -20.91 28.14
N GLN A 21 15.70 -22.05 27.58
CA GLN A 21 16.13 -22.16 26.19
C GLN A 21 15.01 -21.82 25.21
N VAL A 22 13.80 -22.37 25.40
CA VAL A 22 12.62 -22.07 24.57
C VAL A 22 12.25 -20.59 24.66
N GLN A 23 12.32 -19.99 25.86
CA GLN A 23 12.06 -18.56 26.03
C GLN A 23 13.08 -17.69 25.29
N LYS A 24 14.36 -18.08 25.32
CA LYS A 24 15.43 -17.41 24.59
C LYS A 24 15.24 -17.51 23.08
N GLU A 25 14.85 -18.68 22.57
CA GLU A 25 14.56 -18.89 21.16
C GLU A 25 13.34 -18.08 20.71
N MET A 26 12.25 -18.04 21.50
CA MET A 26 11.09 -17.20 21.20
C MET A 26 11.47 -15.72 21.10
N ASN A 27 12.30 -15.22 22.02
CA ASN A 27 12.75 -13.83 22.00
C ASN A 27 13.60 -13.53 20.74
N LEU A 28 14.46 -14.46 20.33
CA LEU A 28 15.25 -14.32 19.10
C LEU A 28 14.37 -14.33 17.85
N ILE A 29 13.34 -15.18 17.81
CA ILE A 29 12.37 -15.24 16.70
C ILE A 29 11.59 -13.92 16.61
N LEU A 30 11.14 -13.38 17.75
CA LEU A 30 10.44 -12.09 17.78
C LEU A 30 11.32 -10.95 17.29
N ALA A 31 12.59 -10.89 17.73
CA ALA A 31 13.55 -9.89 17.28
C ALA A 31 13.79 -10.00 15.77
N GLY A 32 14.03 -11.22 15.26
CA GLY A 32 14.22 -11.44 13.83
C GLY A 32 12.98 -11.07 13.00
N LYS A 33 11.78 -11.32 13.52
CA LYS A 33 10.52 -10.90 12.87
C LYS A 33 10.43 -9.37 12.74
N GLU A 34 10.78 -8.63 13.79
CA GLU A 34 10.75 -7.16 13.75
C GLU A 34 11.85 -6.58 12.85
N GLU A 35 13.04 -7.18 12.80
CA GLU A 35 14.09 -6.78 11.86
C GLU A 35 13.66 -7.01 10.40
N ILE A 36 13.08 -8.17 10.09
CA ILE A 36 12.55 -8.47 8.75
C ILE A 36 11.42 -7.50 8.39
N ARG A 37 10.50 -7.22 9.33
CA ARG A 37 9.42 -6.26 9.11
C ARG A 37 9.97 -4.87 8.78
N ALA A 38 10.88 -4.35 9.60
CA ALA A 38 11.49 -3.04 9.39
C ALA A 38 12.26 -2.97 8.06
N HIS A 39 12.96 -4.05 7.69
CA HIS A 39 13.67 -4.13 6.42
C HIS A 39 12.73 -4.12 5.23
N VAL A 40 11.62 -4.87 5.28
CA VAL A 40 10.60 -4.89 4.23
C VAL A 40 9.92 -3.53 4.12
N GLU A 41 9.55 -2.90 5.24
CA GLU A 41 8.96 -1.56 5.26
C GLU A 41 9.90 -0.51 4.65
N SER A 42 11.19 -0.55 5.01
CA SER A 42 12.20 0.35 4.42
C SER A 42 12.35 0.13 2.92
N GLN A 43 12.48 -1.13 2.47
CA GLN A 43 12.63 -1.44 1.05
C GLN A 43 11.43 -0.97 0.23
N VAL A 44 10.22 -1.20 0.73
CA VAL A 44 8.99 -0.75 0.06
C VAL A 44 8.98 0.78 0.00
N LYS A 45 9.31 1.46 1.10
CA LYS A 45 9.36 2.92 1.15
C LYS A 45 10.38 3.50 0.18
N ASP A 46 11.58 2.95 0.13
CA ASP A 46 12.64 3.39 -0.76
C ASP A 46 12.30 3.15 -2.23
N HIS A 47 11.66 2.02 -2.54
CA HIS A 47 11.20 1.72 -3.89
C HIS A 47 10.11 2.69 -4.35
N VAL A 48 9.14 2.97 -3.47
CA VAL A 48 8.08 3.95 -3.74
C VAL A 48 8.67 5.34 -3.95
N ASN A 49 9.55 5.81 -3.05
CA ASN A 49 10.19 7.12 -3.18
C ASN A 49 10.97 7.24 -4.49
N ARG A 50 11.76 6.22 -4.85
CA ARG A 50 12.49 6.20 -6.12
C ARG A 50 11.57 6.25 -7.33
N CYS A 51 10.42 5.56 -7.27
CA CYS A 51 9.44 5.63 -8.34
C CYS A 51 8.81 7.02 -8.43
N VAL A 52 8.51 7.64 -7.28
CA VAL A 52 7.96 9.00 -7.22
C VAL A 52 8.95 10.02 -7.78
N GLU A 53 10.21 10.00 -7.34
CA GLU A 53 11.26 10.90 -7.87
C GLU A 53 11.41 10.76 -9.39
N LYS A 54 11.42 9.52 -9.91
CA LYS A 54 11.49 9.28 -11.36
C LYS A 54 10.27 9.84 -12.10
N MET A 55 9.07 9.66 -11.54
CA MET A 55 7.84 10.22 -12.13
C MET A 55 7.86 11.74 -12.10
N GLU A 56 8.38 12.36 -11.03
CA GLU A 56 8.54 13.81 -10.93
C GLU A 56 9.52 14.34 -12.00
N ASP A 57 10.65 13.67 -12.21
CA ASP A 57 11.62 14.01 -13.26
C ASP A 57 11.01 13.86 -14.67
N ASP A 58 10.29 12.76 -14.93
CA ASP A 58 9.63 12.50 -16.21
C ASP A 58 8.52 13.54 -16.49
N VAL A 59 7.75 13.91 -15.46
CA VAL A 59 6.71 14.95 -15.56
C VAL A 59 7.32 16.33 -15.77
N GLN A 60 8.37 16.69 -15.02
CA GLN A 60 9.03 17.98 -15.14
C GLN A 60 9.74 18.13 -16.51
N GLY A 61 10.39 17.07 -16.98
CA GLY A 61 10.98 17.01 -18.32
C GLY A 61 9.94 17.15 -19.42
N SER A 62 8.85 16.39 -19.34
CA SER A 62 7.75 16.49 -20.32
C SER A 62 7.04 17.85 -20.25
N ALA A 63 6.96 18.50 -19.09
CA ALA A 63 6.29 19.80 -18.91
C ALA A 63 7.09 20.94 -19.53
N ALA A 64 8.42 20.85 -19.50
CA ALA A 64 9.30 21.78 -20.19
C ALA A 64 9.21 21.68 -21.74
N GLU A 65 8.78 20.52 -22.26
CA GLU A 65 8.61 20.28 -23.70
C GLU A 65 7.24 20.69 -24.26
N VAL A 66 6.20 20.80 -23.42
CA VAL A 66 4.85 21.19 -23.88
C VAL A 66 4.82 22.57 -24.56
N PRO A 67 5.48 23.62 -24.03
CA PRO A 67 5.57 24.90 -24.73
C PRO A 67 6.35 24.85 -26.05
N GLN A 68 7.29 23.91 -26.21
CA GLN A 68 8.10 23.77 -27.42
C GLN A 68 7.32 23.12 -28.58
N GLY A 69 6.32 22.29 -28.26
CA GLY A 69 5.44 21.64 -29.23
C GLY A 69 4.24 22.48 -29.69
N ILE A 70 3.96 23.61 -29.03
CA ILE A 70 2.85 24.51 -29.37
C ILE A 70 3.42 25.75 -30.08
N PRO A 71 3.01 26.02 -31.33
CA PRO A 71 3.41 27.24 -32.05
C PRO A 71 3.08 28.51 -31.25
N ALA A 72 4.00 29.48 -31.23
CA ALA A 72 3.87 30.68 -30.39
C ALA A 72 2.61 31.51 -30.68
N ASP A 73 2.09 31.46 -31.92
CA ASP A 73 0.85 32.09 -32.37
C ASP A 73 -0.42 31.41 -31.84
N LYS A 74 -0.31 30.17 -31.33
CA LYS A 74 -1.41 29.37 -30.76
C LYS A 74 -1.42 29.28 -29.24
N LEU A 75 -0.38 29.80 -28.56
CA LEU A 75 -0.32 29.92 -27.10
C LEU A 75 -1.34 30.91 -26.51
N THR A 76 -2.09 31.62 -27.35
CA THR A 76 -3.23 32.46 -26.94
C THR A 76 -4.57 31.72 -26.96
N ASN A 77 -4.63 30.51 -27.54
CA ASN A 77 -5.84 29.70 -27.62
C ASN A 77 -5.86 28.67 -26.48
N LEU A 78 -6.63 28.96 -25.43
CA LEU A 78 -6.76 28.13 -24.23
C LEU A 78 -7.13 26.67 -24.55
N THR A 79 -8.03 26.45 -25.51
CA THR A 79 -8.49 25.10 -25.91
C THR A 79 -7.39 24.26 -26.55
N THR A 80 -6.38 24.91 -27.14
CA THR A 80 -5.22 24.20 -27.73
C THR A 80 -4.21 23.82 -26.66
N ILE A 81 -4.06 24.64 -25.63
CA ILE A 81 -3.22 24.37 -24.47
C ILE A 81 -3.82 23.25 -23.62
N GLU A 82 -5.13 23.30 -23.34
CA GLU A 82 -5.85 22.25 -22.59
C GLU A 82 -5.65 20.87 -23.22
N LYS A 83 -5.89 20.73 -24.53
CA LYS A 83 -5.70 19.44 -25.24
C LYS A 83 -4.25 18.94 -25.23
N ALA A 84 -3.28 19.84 -25.30
CA ALA A 84 -1.87 19.45 -25.24
C ALA A 84 -1.47 18.98 -23.83
N LEU A 85 -2.01 19.63 -22.79
CA LEU A 85 -1.82 19.23 -21.40
C LEU A 85 -2.53 17.90 -21.09
N GLU A 86 -3.78 17.72 -21.51
CA GLU A 86 -4.52 16.45 -21.36
C GLU A 86 -3.82 15.29 -22.09
N SER A 87 -3.28 15.53 -23.29
CA SER A 87 -2.56 14.49 -24.05
C SER A 87 -1.25 14.06 -23.38
N ARG A 88 -0.55 14.97 -22.71
CA ARG A 88 0.77 14.73 -22.12
C ARG A 88 0.73 14.35 -20.64
N PHE A 89 -0.19 14.93 -19.88
CA PHE A 89 -0.31 14.75 -18.42
C PHE A 89 -1.66 14.19 -18.00
N GLY A 90 -2.59 13.96 -18.94
CA GLY A 90 -3.89 13.42 -18.61
C GLY A 90 -3.80 12.04 -17.94
N ASP A 91 -4.81 11.75 -17.14
CA ASP A 91 -4.90 10.66 -16.15
C ASP A 91 -4.69 9.24 -16.67
N SER A 92 -4.44 9.02 -17.96
CA SER A 92 -4.25 7.70 -18.56
C SER A 92 -3.19 6.87 -17.83
N HIS A 93 -2.07 7.49 -17.41
CA HIS A 93 -1.02 6.80 -16.67
C HIS A 93 -1.32 6.63 -15.17
N PHE A 94 -2.05 7.55 -14.56
CA PHE A 94 -2.47 7.48 -13.16
C PHE A 94 -3.64 6.52 -12.93
N THR A 95 -4.51 6.34 -13.92
CA THR A 95 -5.68 5.45 -13.87
C THR A 95 -5.25 4.01 -13.58
N GLN A 96 -4.11 3.55 -14.10
CA GLN A 96 -3.61 2.19 -13.84
C GLN A 96 -3.10 2.01 -12.40
N PHE A 97 -2.47 3.05 -11.85
CA PHE A 97 -2.04 3.08 -10.46
C PHE A 97 -3.25 3.00 -9.52
N TYR A 98 -4.25 3.87 -9.71
CA TYR A 98 -5.46 3.89 -8.89
C TYR A 98 -6.33 2.64 -9.08
N ARG A 99 -6.36 2.05 -10.28
CA ARG A 99 -6.98 0.74 -10.50
C ARG A 99 -6.35 -0.36 -9.65
N THR A 100 -5.03 -0.31 -9.50
CA THR A 100 -4.30 -1.28 -8.68
C THR A 100 -4.58 -1.03 -7.20
N GLU A 101 -4.49 0.23 -6.76
CA GLU A 101 -4.77 0.64 -5.37
C GLU A 101 -6.19 0.24 -4.94
N LEU A 102 -7.19 0.50 -5.78
CA LEU A 102 -8.59 0.13 -5.55
C LEU A 102 -8.78 -1.39 -5.44
N LYS A 103 -8.12 -2.18 -6.30
CA LYS A 103 -8.21 -3.66 -6.27
C LYS A 103 -7.54 -4.29 -5.06
N THR A 104 -6.42 -3.72 -4.60
CA THR A 104 -5.65 -4.25 -3.47
C THR A 104 -6.04 -3.63 -2.14
N ARG A 105 -6.99 -2.70 -2.12
CA ARG A 105 -7.42 -2.03 -0.89
C ARG A 105 -7.95 -3.05 0.11
N ARG A 106 -7.48 -2.95 1.35
CA ARG A 106 -7.95 -3.72 2.51
C ARG A 106 -8.03 -2.82 3.73
N GLN A 107 -9.06 -2.97 4.56
CA GLN A 107 -9.25 -2.22 5.80
C GLN A 107 -8.01 -2.37 6.68
N LYS A 108 -7.51 -1.29 7.28
CA LYS A 108 -6.37 -1.35 8.21
C LYS A 108 -6.84 -1.67 9.63
N GLN A 109 -5.94 -2.17 10.48
CA GLN A 109 -6.29 -2.38 11.90
C GLN A 109 -6.62 -1.03 12.56
N GLY A 110 -7.80 -0.92 13.16
CA GLY A 110 -8.27 0.33 13.78
C GLY A 110 -8.79 1.39 12.80
N GLU A 111 -8.83 1.09 11.50
CA GLU A 111 -9.49 1.96 10.51
C GLU A 111 -11.01 1.80 10.60
N SER A 112 -11.73 2.92 10.69
CA SER A 112 -13.19 2.90 10.69
C SER A 112 -13.73 2.55 9.30
N LEU A 113 -14.91 1.93 9.26
CA LEU A 113 -15.59 1.63 8.00
C LEU A 113 -15.90 2.91 7.19
N GLN A 114 -16.16 4.03 7.85
CA GLN A 114 -16.38 5.32 7.20
C GLN A 114 -15.10 5.82 6.51
N ALA A 115 -13.94 5.68 7.14
CA ALA A 115 -12.66 6.06 6.55
C ALA A 115 -12.32 5.17 5.34
N LEU A 116 -12.59 3.86 5.45
CA LEU A 116 -12.46 2.93 4.32
C LEU A 116 -13.39 3.32 3.17
N ALA A 117 -14.67 3.60 3.45
CA ALA A 117 -15.65 3.98 2.42
C ALA A 117 -15.26 5.27 1.70
N ALA A 118 -14.83 6.29 2.45
CA ALA A 118 -14.38 7.56 1.87
C ALA A 118 -13.17 7.38 0.95
N ASP A 119 -12.24 6.49 1.30
CA ASP A 119 -11.07 6.20 0.48
C ASP A 119 -11.42 5.38 -0.77
N VAL A 120 -12.35 4.42 -0.66
CA VAL A 120 -12.90 3.69 -1.82
C VAL A 120 -13.62 4.65 -2.78
N GLU A 121 -14.45 5.56 -2.26
CA GLU A 121 -15.14 6.58 -3.06
C GLU A 121 -14.14 7.52 -3.76
N ARG A 122 -13.10 7.98 -3.04
CA ARG A 122 -12.00 8.76 -3.64
C ARG A 122 -11.36 8.02 -4.81
N LEU A 123 -11.01 6.74 -4.63
CA LEU A 123 -10.39 5.92 -5.67
C LEU A 123 -11.35 5.62 -6.84
N MET A 124 -12.63 5.43 -6.56
CA MET A 124 -13.68 5.24 -7.59
C MET A 124 -13.79 6.48 -8.48
N ASN A 125 -13.74 7.69 -7.91
CA ASN A 125 -13.75 8.92 -8.68
C ASN A 125 -12.48 9.10 -9.55
N LEU A 126 -11.33 8.58 -9.11
CA LEU A 126 -10.10 8.65 -9.90
C LEU A 126 -10.05 7.63 -11.05
N VAL A 127 -10.82 6.54 -10.97
CA VAL A 127 -10.79 5.45 -11.97
C VAL A 127 -12.00 5.45 -12.90
N TYR A 128 -13.16 5.87 -12.38
CA TYR A 128 -14.46 5.73 -13.03
C TYR A 128 -15.30 7.02 -12.96
N ALA A 129 -14.67 8.20 -12.98
CA ALA A 129 -15.36 9.51 -12.95
C ALA A 129 -16.47 9.66 -14.00
N GLU A 130 -16.30 9.05 -15.17
CA GLU A 130 -17.22 9.22 -16.32
C GLU A 130 -18.27 8.10 -16.44
N CYS A 131 -18.31 7.14 -15.51
CA CYS A 131 -19.27 6.05 -15.59
C CYS A 131 -20.67 6.46 -15.11
N PRO A 132 -21.75 5.82 -15.60
CA PRO A 132 -23.10 6.05 -15.12
C PRO A 132 -23.24 5.79 -13.60
N LEU A 133 -24.05 6.60 -12.92
CA LEU A 133 -24.14 6.59 -11.45
C LEU A 133 -24.55 5.22 -10.87
N ASP A 134 -25.46 4.52 -11.53
CA ASP A 134 -25.92 3.18 -11.13
C ASP A 134 -24.80 2.11 -11.21
N VAL A 135 -23.96 2.22 -12.24
CA VAL A 135 -22.76 1.37 -12.39
C VAL A 135 -21.72 1.75 -11.35
N TRP A 136 -21.53 3.04 -11.11
CA TRP A 136 -20.59 3.56 -10.11
C TRP A 136 -20.93 3.05 -8.71
N GLU A 137 -22.19 3.20 -8.28
CA GLU A 137 -22.67 2.79 -6.96
C GLU A 137 -22.51 1.27 -6.75
N SER A 138 -22.84 0.48 -7.77
CA SER A 138 -22.71 -0.98 -7.73
C SER A 138 -21.25 -1.41 -7.61
N LEU A 139 -20.34 -0.79 -8.36
CA LEU A 139 -18.91 -1.08 -8.26
C LEU A 139 -18.33 -0.63 -6.92
N ALA A 140 -18.68 0.58 -6.46
CA ALA A 140 -18.20 1.13 -5.20
C ALA A 140 -18.60 0.22 -4.02
N ALA A 141 -19.85 -0.27 -4.00
CA ALA A 141 -20.31 -1.23 -3.02
C ALA A 141 -19.50 -2.54 -3.06
N GLN A 142 -19.24 -3.08 -4.27
CA GLN A 142 -18.46 -4.31 -4.43
C GLN A 142 -17.03 -4.13 -3.90
N TYR A 143 -16.31 -3.08 -4.32
CA TYR A 143 -14.95 -2.82 -3.84
C TYR A 143 -14.89 -2.54 -2.35
N PHE A 144 -15.92 -1.86 -1.80
CA PHE A 144 -16.01 -1.62 -0.36
C PHE A 144 -16.14 -2.93 0.41
N VAL A 145 -17.08 -3.80 0.02
CA VAL A 145 -17.28 -5.12 0.64
C VAL A 145 -16.01 -5.97 0.53
N ASP A 146 -15.40 -6.02 -0.66
CA ASP A 146 -14.17 -6.76 -0.89
C ASP A 146 -13.00 -6.23 -0.06
N ALA A 147 -12.99 -4.95 0.31
CA ALA A 147 -11.92 -4.34 1.09
C ALA A 147 -12.08 -4.53 2.60
N ILE A 148 -13.27 -4.92 3.11
CA ILE A 148 -13.46 -5.19 4.54
C ILE A 148 -12.58 -6.38 4.96
N ARG A 149 -11.98 -6.28 6.14
CA ARG A 149 -11.23 -7.40 6.72
C ARG A 149 -12.19 -8.43 7.30
N ASP A 150 -11.95 -9.71 7.01
CA ASP A 150 -12.62 -10.79 7.73
C ASP A 150 -12.18 -10.75 9.21
N GLU A 151 -13.14 -10.89 10.13
CA GLU A 151 -12.85 -10.91 11.58
C GLU A 151 -12.11 -12.19 12.02
N ASP A 152 -11.91 -13.16 11.12
CA ASP A 152 -11.38 -14.50 11.43
C ASP A 152 -9.89 -14.72 11.10
N THR A 153 -9.06 -13.67 10.94
CA THR A 153 -7.58 -13.83 10.88
C THR A 153 -6.76 -12.77 11.64
#